data_AF-A0A930R245-F1
#
_entry.id   AF-A0A930R245-F1
#
_cell.length_a   1.000
_cell.length_b   1.000
_cell.length_c   1.000
_cell.angle_alpha   90.00
_cell.angle_beta   90.00
_cell.angle_gamma   90.00
#
_symmetry.space_group_name_H-M   'P 1'
#
loop_
_entity.id
_entity.type
_entity.pdbx_description
1 polymer ?
#
loop_
_entity_poly.entity_id
_entity_poly.type
_entity_poly.pdbx_seq_one_letter_code
_entity_poly.pdbx_strand_id
1 'polypeptide(L)'
;MIGTVLLGFVLLFALSAVFFDAKGSDRGSRISASLAGLAASGASAVLFAIILSNDFSYSYVASYSSIDLPLIYKISAFWAGQQGSFLLWLLIHALVGTYMVCTNRLTATGRIIYHLLTAMLVILVFIKSPFTPAEHIMPDGYGMNPLLQDPWMAVHPPIIFIGYALLAVPFVYSLESMMRSPADGNFLAPMR
;
A
#
# COMPACT_ATOMS: atom_id res chain seq x y z
N MET A 1 -9.58 5.72 -14.25
CA MET A 1 -10.74 5.58 -13.33
C MET A 1 -10.73 4.30 -12.51
N ILE A 2 -10.45 3.13 -13.11
CA ILE A 2 -10.50 1.82 -12.41
C ILE A 2 -9.59 1.79 -11.17
N GLY A 3 -8.35 2.28 -11.27
CA GLY A 3 -7.43 2.34 -10.13
C GLY A 3 -7.99 3.10 -8.93
N THR A 4 -8.59 4.28 -9.16
CA THR A 4 -9.24 5.08 -8.10
C THR A 4 -10.41 4.34 -7.44
N VAL A 5 -11.20 3.60 -8.23
CA VAL A 5 -12.32 2.79 -7.70
C VAL A 5 -11.78 1.66 -6.82
N LEU A 6 -10.70 1.00 -7.24
CA LEU A 6 -10.04 -0.04 -6.45
C LEU A 6 -9.50 0.52 -5.13
N LEU A 7 -8.93 1.73 -5.10
CA LEU A 7 -8.56 2.42 -3.84
C LEU A 7 -9.78 2.65 -2.94
N GLY A 8 -10.93 2.99 -3.52
CA GLY A 8 -12.19 3.11 -2.79
C GLY A 8 -12.60 1.80 -2.12
N PHE A 9 -12.44 0.68 -2.83
CA PHE A 9 -12.67 -0.65 -2.25
C PHE A 9 -11.66 -1.01 -1.17
N VAL A 10 -10.37 -0.65 -1.30
CA VAL A 10 -9.39 -0.84 -0.22
C VAL A 10 -9.85 -0.14 1.06
N LEU A 11 -10.27 1.13 0.97
CA LEU A 11 -10.76 1.88 2.11
C LEU A 11 -12.03 1.26 2.70
N LEU A 12 -13.01 0.93 1.86
CA LEU A 12 -14.26 0.30 2.28
C LEU A 12 -14.00 -1.01 3.05
N PHE A 13 -13.15 -1.86 2.52
CA PHE A 13 -12.85 -3.15 3.12
C PHE A 13 -11.97 -3.03 4.37
N ALA A 14 -11.04 -2.08 4.42
CA ALA A 14 -10.30 -1.79 5.66
C ALA A 14 -11.23 -1.34 6.79
N LEU A 15 -12.17 -0.42 6.52
CA LEU A 15 -13.15 0.03 7.51
C LEU A 15 -14.16 -1.07 7.89
N SER A 16 -14.52 -1.94 6.93
CA SER A 16 -15.37 -3.11 7.19
C SER A 16 -14.66 -4.11 8.11
N ALA A 17 -13.35 -4.32 7.94
CA ALA A 17 -12.56 -5.19 8.81
C ALA A 17 -12.55 -4.66 10.25
N VAL A 18 -12.33 -3.34 10.42
CA VAL A 18 -12.44 -2.66 11.74
C VAL A 18 -13.81 -2.89 12.36
N PHE A 19 -14.89 -2.71 11.60
CA PHE A 19 -16.25 -2.93 12.08
C PHE A 19 -16.48 -4.37 12.54
N PHE A 20 -16.03 -5.37 11.77
CA PHE A 20 -16.19 -6.76 12.12
C PHE A 20 -15.35 -7.16 13.34
N ASP A 21 -14.13 -6.67 13.47
CA ASP A 21 -13.30 -6.89 14.65
C ASP A 21 -13.92 -6.26 15.90
N ALA A 22 -14.49 -5.06 15.80
CA ALA A 22 -15.21 -4.42 16.90
C ALA A 22 -16.48 -5.19 17.30
N LYS A 23 -17.09 -5.94 16.38
CA LYS A 23 -18.23 -6.84 16.64
C LYS A 23 -17.83 -8.25 17.09
N GLY A 24 -16.54 -8.56 17.15
CA GLY A 24 -16.03 -9.91 17.48
C GLY A 24 -16.23 -10.95 16.38
N SER A 25 -16.39 -10.53 15.12
CA SER A 25 -16.55 -11.42 13.97
C SER A 25 -15.23 -11.64 13.23
N ASP A 26 -14.47 -12.65 13.66
CA ASP A 26 -13.17 -13.00 13.06
C ASP A 26 -13.30 -13.37 11.56
N ARG A 27 -14.38 -14.06 11.18
CA ARG A 27 -14.63 -14.43 9.78
C ARG A 27 -14.86 -13.20 8.92
N GLY A 28 -15.66 -12.25 9.40
CA GLY A 28 -15.92 -11.00 8.69
C GLY A 28 -14.64 -10.19 8.50
N SER A 29 -13.84 -10.05 9.56
CA SER A 29 -12.54 -9.37 9.51
C SER A 29 -11.59 -10.00 8.49
N ARG A 30 -11.43 -11.34 8.50
CA ARG A 30 -10.58 -12.05 7.53
C ARG A 30 -11.00 -11.84 6.08
N ILE A 31 -12.30 -11.90 5.80
CA ILE A 31 -12.83 -11.70 4.44
C ILE A 31 -12.56 -10.26 4.01
N SER A 32 -12.90 -9.28 4.84
CA SER A 32 -12.65 -7.86 4.55
C SER A 32 -11.16 -7.56 4.36
N ALA A 33 -10.28 -8.06 5.22
CA ALA A 33 -8.83 -7.91 5.09
C ALA A 33 -8.29 -8.52 3.77
N SER A 34 -8.82 -9.68 3.36
CA SER A 34 -8.43 -10.33 2.11
C SER A 34 -8.89 -9.54 0.89
N LEU A 35 -10.13 -9.03 0.92
CA LEU A 35 -10.67 -8.18 -0.14
C LEU A 35 -9.91 -6.85 -0.26
N ALA A 36 -9.48 -6.26 0.86
CA ALA A 36 -8.63 -5.07 0.85
C ALA A 36 -7.26 -5.37 0.18
N GLY A 37 -6.62 -6.49 0.53
CA GLY A 37 -5.36 -6.92 -0.10
C GLY A 37 -5.51 -7.19 -1.60
N LEU A 38 -6.61 -7.83 -2.01
CA LEU A 38 -6.92 -8.06 -3.42
C LEU A 38 -7.16 -6.75 -4.18
N ALA A 39 -7.92 -5.81 -3.60
CA ALA A 39 -8.17 -4.51 -4.21
C ALA A 39 -6.88 -3.67 -4.36
N ALA A 40 -5.99 -3.70 -3.35
CA ALA A 40 -4.69 -3.03 -3.41
C ALA A 40 -3.76 -3.65 -4.48
N SER A 41 -3.77 -4.98 -4.59
CA SER A 41 -3.07 -5.72 -5.64
C SER A 41 -3.62 -5.38 -7.02
N GLY A 42 -4.94 -5.29 -7.16
CA GLY A 42 -5.59 -4.86 -8.40
C GLY A 42 -5.22 -3.43 -8.77
N ALA A 43 -5.25 -2.48 -7.83
CA ALA A 43 -4.86 -1.09 -8.09
C ALA A 43 -3.41 -1.00 -8.57
N SER A 44 -2.51 -1.76 -7.93
CA SER A 44 -1.10 -1.85 -8.33
C SER A 44 -0.93 -2.48 -9.71
N ALA A 45 -1.65 -3.57 -10.00
CA ALA A 45 -1.63 -4.19 -11.33
C ALA A 45 -2.12 -3.22 -12.43
N VAL A 46 -3.15 -2.43 -12.14
CA VAL A 46 -3.63 -1.38 -13.05
C VAL A 46 -2.55 -0.33 -13.30
N LEU A 47 -1.87 0.17 -12.26
CA LEU A 47 -0.79 1.14 -12.46
C LEU A 47 0.36 0.55 -13.30
N PHE A 48 0.77 -0.70 -13.03
CA PHE A 48 1.75 -1.39 -13.86
C PHE A 48 1.31 -1.50 -15.32
N ALA A 49 0.06 -1.87 -15.57
CA ALA A 49 -0.47 -1.98 -16.92
C ALA A 49 -0.38 -0.65 -17.67
N ILE A 50 -0.79 0.46 -17.02
CA ILE A 50 -0.74 1.82 -17.59
C ILE A 50 0.72 2.24 -17.89
N ILE A 51 1.67 1.96 -16.98
CA ILE A 51 3.09 2.26 -17.17
C ILE A 51 3.67 1.47 -18.35
N LEU A 52 3.43 0.16 -18.39
CA LEU A 52 4.01 -0.74 -19.38
C LEU A 52 3.38 -0.55 -20.78
N SER A 53 2.14 -0.08 -20.86
CA SER A 53 1.49 0.29 -22.11
C SER A 53 1.85 1.70 -22.60
N ASN A 54 2.69 2.45 -21.87
CA ASN A 54 3.01 3.85 -22.15
C ASN A 54 1.74 4.74 -22.25
N ASP A 55 0.77 4.54 -21.37
CA ASP A 55 -0.45 5.34 -21.37
C ASP A 55 -0.20 6.70 -20.69
N PHE A 56 0.21 7.67 -21.50
CA PHE A 56 0.50 9.04 -21.09
C PHE A 56 -0.76 9.90 -20.84
N SER A 57 -1.95 9.31 -20.88
CA SER A 57 -3.18 9.98 -20.40
C SER A 57 -3.19 10.17 -18.88
N TYR A 58 -2.27 9.52 -18.16
CA TYR A 58 -2.07 9.69 -16.72
C TYR A 58 -0.85 10.56 -16.42
N SER A 59 -1.06 11.60 -15.61
CA SER A 59 0.00 12.54 -15.19
C SER A 59 1.23 11.83 -14.63
N TYR A 60 1.03 10.78 -13.84
CA TYR A 60 2.12 9.99 -13.27
C TYR A 60 2.99 9.34 -14.35
N VAL A 61 2.39 8.65 -15.32
CA VAL A 61 3.15 7.94 -16.35
C VAL A 61 3.87 8.91 -17.26
N ALA A 62 3.23 10.03 -17.60
CA ALA A 62 3.84 11.09 -18.38
C ALA A 62 5.04 11.75 -17.66
N SER A 63 5.04 11.83 -16.32
CA SER A 63 6.13 12.40 -15.55
C SER A 63 7.31 11.47 -15.28
N TYR A 64 7.12 10.15 -15.29
CA TYR A 64 8.13 9.20 -14.81
C TYR A 64 8.51 8.09 -15.80
N SER A 65 7.87 8.03 -16.97
CA SER A 65 8.15 7.03 -18.01
C SER A 65 8.31 7.69 -19.38
N SER A 66 8.87 6.95 -20.33
CA SER A 66 8.92 7.30 -21.76
C SER A 66 8.94 6.03 -22.60
N ILE A 67 8.69 6.15 -23.90
CA ILE A 67 8.66 5.03 -24.84
C ILE A 67 10.01 4.29 -24.83
N ASP A 68 11.10 5.04 -24.95
CA ASP A 68 12.47 4.50 -25.08
C ASP A 68 13.10 4.06 -23.75
N LEU A 69 12.39 4.20 -22.63
CA LEU A 69 12.91 3.85 -21.32
C LEU A 69 13.20 2.33 -21.22
N PRO A 70 14.43 1.92 -20.87
CA PRO A 70 14.77 0.51 -20.69
C PRO A 70 13.83 -0.19 -19.71
N LEU A 71 13.52 -1.47 -19.96
CA LEU A 71 12.46 -2.19 -19.23
C LEU A 71 12.66 -2.18 -17.70
N ILE A 72 13.89 -2.33 -17.22
CA ILE A 72 14.17 -2.29 -15.77
C ILE A 72 13.72 -0.97 -15.14
N TYR A 73 13.99 0.15 -15.82
CA TYR A 73 13.60 1.48 -15.37
C TYR A 73 12.11 1.75 -15.61
N LYS A 74 11.53 1.15 -16.65
CA LYS A 74 10.08 1.21 -16.88
C LYS A 74 9.30 0.48 -15.78
N ILE A 75 9.80 -0.66 -15.30
CA ILE A 75 9.24 -1.33 -14.13
C ILE A 75 9.45 -0.46 -12.88
N SER A 76 10.65 0.10 -12.69
CA SER A 76 10.93 0.94 -11.51
C SER A 76 10.20 2.28 -11.52
N ALA A 77 9.63 2.70 -12.66
CA ALA A 77 8.77 3.87 -12.73
C ALA A 77 7.56 3.76 -11.79
N PHE A 78 7.15 2.55 -11.41
CA PHE A 78 6.11 2.33 -10.40
C PHE A 78 6.42 2.98 -9.06
N TRP A 79 7.70 3.13 -8.70
CA TRP A 79 8.14 3.72 -7.44
C TRP A 79 9.13 4.88 -7.65
N ALA A 80 9.17 5.45 -8.84
CA ALA A 80 10.02 6.60 -9.14
C ALA A 80 9.49 7.91 -8.53
N GLY A 81 8.16 8.04 -8.47
CA GLY A 81 7.46 9.18 -7.87
C GLY A 81 6.75 8.83 -6.56
N GLN A 82 6.46 9.86 -5.74
CA GLN A 82 5.77 9.71 -4.46
C GLN A 82 4.44 8.95 -4.57
N GLN A 83 3.66 9.22 -5.62
CA GLN A 83 2.32 8.64 -5.80
C GLN A 83 2.38 7.10 -5.90
N GLY A 84 3.24 6.60 -6.78
CA GLY A 84 3.42 5.16 -6.96
C GLY A 84 4.14 4.49 -5.78
N SER A 85 5.09 5.18 -5.14
CA SER A 85 5.73 4.71 -3.91
C SER A 85 4.74 4.57 -2.74
N PHE A 86 3.77 5.47 -2.58
CA PHE A 86 2.70 5.30 -1.61
C PHE A 86 1.75 4.15 -1.96
N LEU A 87 1.49 3.91 -3.24
CA LEU A 87 0.74 2.72 -3.67
C LEU A 87 1.51 1.42 -3.39
N LEU A 88 2.84 1.40 -3.60
CA LEU A 88 3.70 0.28 -3.26
C LEU A 88 3.66 -0.02 -1.76
N TRP A 89 3.75 1.03 -0.93
CA TRP A 89 3.61 0.91 0.51
C TRP A 89 2.25 0.30 0.88
N LEU A 90 1.16 0.83 0.30
CA LEU A 90 -0.19 0.35 0.53
C LEU A 90 -0.33 -1.12 0.15
N LEU A 91 0.19 -1.53 -1.00
CA LEU A 91 0.18 -2.91 -1.47
C LEU A 91 0.82 -3.84 -0.44
N ILE A 92 2.07 -3.57 -0.06
CA ILE A 92 2.82 -4.45 0.83
C ILE A 92 2.17 -4.46 2.22
N HIS A 93 1.78 -3.29 2.74
CA HIS A 93 1.11 -3.17 4.04
C HIS A 93 -0.22 -3.93 4.08
N ALA A 94 -1.03 -3.86 3.01
CA ALA A 94 -2.28 -4.61 2.90
C ALA A 94 -2.04 -6.12 2.84
N LEU A 95 -1.04 -6.59 2.07
CA LEU A 95 -0.69 -8.01 1.98
C LEU A 95 -0.19 -8.57 3.32
N VAL A 96 0.66 -7.82 4.02
CA VAL A 96 1.10 -8.17 5.38
C VAL A 96 -0.11 -8.23 6.33
N GLY A 97 -1.02 -7.26 6.24
CA GLY A 97 -2.26 -7.24 7.02
C GLY A 97 -3.12 -8.49 6.77
N THR A 98 -3.38 -8.82 5.50
CA THR A 98 -4.10 -10.05 5.13
C THR A 98 -3.41 -11.28 5.72
N TYR A 99 -2.09 -11.40 5.58
CA TYR A 99 -1.33 -12.51 6.13
C TYR A 99 -1.46 -12.62 7.66
N MET A 100 -1.29 -11.51 8.39
CA MET A 100 -1.41 -11.46 9.85
C MET A 100 -2.79 -11.88 10.35
N VAL A 101 -3.85 -11.44 9.67
CA VAL A 101 -5.25 -11.75 10.02
C VAL A 101 -5.60 -13.21 9.69
N CYS A 102 -5.18 -13.71 8.53
CA CYS A 102 -5.42 -15.10 8.12
C CYS A 102 -4.66 -16.12 8.99
N THR A 103 -3.50 -15.75 9.52
CA THR A 103 -2.67 -16.62 10.39
C THR A 103 -2.93 -16.41 11.88
N ASN A 104 -3.91 -15.59 12.26
CA ASN A 104 -4.27 -15.27 13.65
C ASN A 104 -3.09 -14.77 14.50
N ARG A 105 -2.18 -13.99 13.89
CA ARG A 105 -1.03 -13.41 14.60
C ARG A 105 -1.44 -12.18 15.42
N LEU A 106 -2.48 -11.48 15.01
CA LEU A 106 -3.02 -10.30 15.70
C LEU A 106 -4.33 -10.62 16.42
N THR A 107 -4.49 -10.09 17.62
CA THR A 107 -5.77 -10.12 18.34
C THR A 107 -6.76 -9.13 17.70
N ALA A 108 -8.04 -9.15 18.09
CA ALA A 108 -9.04 -8.21 17.59
C ALA A 108 -8.61 -6.74 17.73
N THR A 109 -8.02 -6.35 18.87
CA THR A 109 -7.52 -4.98 19.09
C THR A 109 -6.37 -4.66 18.13
N GLY A 110 -5.40 -5.56 17.98
CA GLY A 110 -4.29 -5.38 17.05
C GLY A 110 -4.76 -5.28 15.60
N ARG A 111 -5.72 -6.10 15.18
CA ARG A 111 -6.31 -6.04 13.83
C ARG A 111 -7.02 -4.70 13.57
N ILE A 112 -7.76 -4.17 14.55
CA ILE A 112 -8.39 -2.84 14.44
C ILE A 112 -7.32 -1.77 14.18
N ILE A 113 -6.26 -1.73 14.98
CA ILE A 113 -5.18 -0.73 14.82
C ILE A 113 -4.53 -0.89 13.45
N TYR A 114 -4.21 -2.11 13.04
CA TYR A 114 -3.59 -2.39 11.74
C TYR A 114 -4.48 -1.92 10.56
N HIS A 115 -5.78 -2.20 10.62
CA HIS A 115 -6.71 -1.78 9.57
C HIS A 115 -6.98 -0.27 9.57
N LEU A 116 -6.88 0.41 10.72
CA LEU A 116 -6.88 1.87 10.77
C LEU A 116 -5.63 2.48 10.10
N LEU A 117 -4.45 1.87 10.28
CA LEU A 117 -3.25 2.27 9.55
C LEU A 117 -3.41 2.05 8.04
N THR A 118 -4.03 0.93 7.63
CA THR A 118 -4.36 0.69 6.23
C THR A 118 -5.32 1.75 5.68
N ALA A 119 -6.34 2.14 6.44
CA ALA A 119 -7.29 3.20 6.07
C ALA A 119 -6.60 4.57 5.95
N MET A 120 -5.71 4.91 6.88
CA MET A 120 -4.89 6.13 6.80
C MET A 120 -4.01 6.12 5.54
N LEU A 121 -3.35 4.99 5.25
CA LEU A 121 -2.44 4.88 4.11
C LEU A 121 -3.18 5.00 2.78
N VAL A 122 -4.36 4.40 2.62
CA VAL A 122 -5.15 4.58 1.38
C VAL A 122 -5.67 6.02 1.23
N ILE A 123 -6.00 6.72 2.34
CA ILE A 123 -6.31 8.16 2.30
C ILE A 123 -5.11 8.96 1.79
N LEU A 124 -3.88 8.62 2.22
CA LEU A 124 -2.67 9.23 1.69
C LEU A 124 -2.51 8.99 0.18
N VAL A 125 -2.80 7.77 -0.30
CA VAL A 125 -2.78 7.47 -1.75
C VAL A 125 -3.87 8.26 -2.49
N PHE A 126 -5.04 8.51 -1.90
CA PHE A 126 -6.04 9.38 -2.53
C PHE A 126 -5.53 10.81 -2.73
N ILE A 127 -4.85 11.37 -1.72
CA ILE A 127 -4.26 12.71 -1.79
C ILE A 127 -3.15 12.77 -2.86
N LYS A 128 -2.38 11.68 -2.99
CA LYS A 128 -1.27 11.55 -3.94
C LYS A 128 -1.54 10.42 -4.94
N SER A 129 -2.67 10.52 -5.64
CA SER A 129 -3.10 9.44 -6.54
C SER A 129 -2.22 9.35 -7.79
N PRO A 130 -1.72 8.15 -8.15
CA PRO A 130 -1.04 7.93 -9.44
C PRO A 130 -2.04 7.84 -10.60
N PHE A 131 -3.35 7.82 -10.33
CA PHE A 131 -4.42 7.66 -11.33
C PHE A 131 -5.03 8.99 -11.78
N THR A 132 -4.38 10.11 -11.46
CA THR A 132 -4.82 11.45 -11.88
C THR A 132 -4.58 11.64 -13.38
N PRO A 133 -5.62 12.01 -14.17
CA PRO A 133 -5.46 12.31 -15.59
C PRO A 133 -4.41 13.41 -15.83
N ALA A 134 -3.69 13.31 -16.94
CA ALA A 134 -2.82 14.39 -17.40
C ALA A 134 -3.67 15.57 -17.89
N GLU A 135 -3.19 16.80 -17.66
CA GLU A 135 -3.85 18.00 -18.20
C GLU A 135 -3.83 18.03 -19.73
N HIS A 136 -2.75 17.50 -20.32
CA HIS A 136 -2.57 17.39 -21.76
C HIS A 136 -2.05 15.99 -22.09
N ILE A 137 -2.65 15.35 -23.09
CA ILE A 137 -2.19 14.04 -23.57
C ILE A 137 -0.93 14.29 -24.41
N MET A 138 0.20 13.76 -23.95
CA MET A 138 1.48 13.86 -24.64
C MET A 138 1.73 12.60 -25.49
N PRO A 139 2.39 12.72 -26.66
CA PRO A 139 2.76 11.58 -27.48
C PRO A 139 3.86 10.71 -26.85
N ASP A 140 4.68 11.31 -25.99
CA ASP A 140 5.67 10.62 -25.15
C ASP A 140 5.74 11.29 -23.77
N GLY A 141 6.22 10.56 -22.77
CA GLY A 141 6.47 11.08 -21.43
C GLY A 141 7.84 11.76 -21.32
N TYR A 142 8.02 12.55 -20.26
CA TYR A 142 9.28 13.25 -19.97
C TYR A 142 10.44 12.30 -19.67
N GLY A 143 10.15 11.01 -19.45
CA GLY A 143 11.13 10.02 -19.06
C GLY A 143 11.46 10.06 -17.57
N MET A 144 12.13 9.01 -17.11
CA MET A 144 12.63 8.94 -15.75
C MET A 144 13.83 9.87 -15.58
N ASN A 145 13.92 10.56 -14.44
CA ASN A 145 15.09 11.34 -14.07
C ASN A 145 16.37 10.48 -14.25
N PRO A 146 17.38 10.95 -15.01
CA PRO A 146 18.61 10.19 -15.25
C PRO A 146 19.30 9.68 -13.98
N LEU A 147 19.17 10.40 -12.86
CA LEU A 147 19.72 9.98 -11.56
C LEU A 147 19.04 8.73 -10.98
N LEU A 148 17.82 8.41 -11.41
CA LEU A 148 17.10 7.21 -11.01
C LEU A 148 17.37 6.02 -11.95
N GLN A 149 18.06 6.25 -13.08
CA GLN A 149 18.46 5.20 -14.02
C GLN A 149 19.76 4.52 -13.57
N ASP A 150 19.75 4.05 -12.33
CA ASP A 150 20.81 3.27 -11.72
C ASP A 150 20.21 1.94 -11.20
N PRO A 151 20.88 0.79 -11.38
CA PRO A 151 20.35 -0.50 -10.93
C PRO A 151 20.00 -0.55 -9.43
N TRP A 152 20.77 0.12 -8.58
CA TRP A 152 20.47 0.18 -7.14
C TRP A 152 19.28 1.08 -6.86
N MET A 153 19.11 2.16 -7.62
CA MET A 153 17.91 3.00 -7.56
C MET A 153 16.64 2.27 -7.97
N ALA A 154 16.73 1.28 -8.86
CA ALA A 154 15.61 0.41 -9.18
C ALA A 154 15.29 -0.61 -8.07
N VAL A 155 16.32 -1.18 -7.41
CA VAL A 155 16.13 -2.31 -6.47
C VAL A 155 15.83 -1.90 -5.03
N HIS A 156 16.40 -0.80 -4.53
CA HIS A 156 16.27 -0.44 -3.11
C HIS A 156 14.85 -0.04 -2.67
N PRO A 157 14.00 0.66 -3.46
CA PRO A 157 12.72 1.14 -2.95
C PRO A 157 11.77 0.02 -2.53
N PRO A 158 11.59 -1.07 -3.31
CA PRO A 158 10.83 -2.24 -2.84
C PRO A 158 11.31 -2.78 -1.49
N ILE A 159 12.63 -2.86 -1.27
CA ILE A 159 13.21 -3.37 -0.02
C ILE A 159 12.86 -2.43 1.15
N ILE A 160 12.99 -1.12 0.96
CA ILE A 160 12.66 -0.12 1.98
C ILE A 160 11.16 -0.14 2.31
N PHE A 161 10.29 -0.24 1.32
CA PHE A 161 8.84 -0.30 1.56
C PHE A 161 8.38 -1.61 2.20
N ILE A 162 9.08 -2.73 1.97
CA ILE A 162 8.92 -3.95 2.78
C ILE A 162 9.24 -3.64 4.25
N GLY A 163 10.36 -2.98 4.52
CA GLY A 163 10.73 -2.54 5.88
C GLY A 163 9.66 -1.65 6.53
N TYR A 164 9.19 -0.62 5.81
CA TYR A 164 8.15 0.29 6.31
C TYR A 164 6.83 -0.42 6.60
N ALA A 165 6.40 -1.33 5.72
CA ALA A 165 5.19 -2.11 5.94
C ALA A 165 5.33 -3.04 7.16
N LEU A 166 6.47 -3.72 7.30
CA LEU A 166 6.72 -4.66 8.40
C LEU A 166 6.89 -3.97 9.75
N LEU A 167 7.39 -2.73 9.81
CA LEU A 167 7.47 -1.95 11.05
C LEU A 167 6.10 -1.68 11.70
N ALA A 168 5.00 -1.76 10.93
CA ALA A 168 3.66 -1.65 11.47
C ALA A 168 3.32 -2.79 12.45
N VAL A 169 3.91 -3.98 12.26
CA VAL A 169 3.63 -5.16 13.09
C VAL A 169 4.08 -4.97 14.55
N PRO A 170 5.37 -4.69 14.86
CA PRO A 170 5.80 -4.43 16.23
C PRO A 170 5.15 -3.16 16.82
N PHE A 171 4.85 -2.16 15.99
CA PHE A 171 4.09 -0.98 16.42
C PHE A 171 2.70 -1.35 16.95
N VAL A 172 1.96 -2.18 16.21
CA VAL A 172 0.63 -2.66 16.62
C VAL A 172 0.70 -3.49 17.89
N TYR A 173 1.64 -4.43 18.01
CA TYR A 173 1.81 -5.21 19.24
C TYR A 173 2.13 -4.32 20.45
N SER A 174 2.98 -3.31 20.27
CA SER A 174 3.36 -2.39 21.34
C SER A 174 2.15 -1.55 21.80
N LEU A 175 1.40 -0.97 20.87
CA LEU A 175 0.20 -0.21 21.20
C LEU A 175 -0.87 -1.07 21.86
N GLU A 176 -1.10 -2.27 21.33
CA GLU A 176 -2.05 -3.20 21.92
C GLU A 176 -1.70 -3.52 23.37
N SER A 177 -0.42 -3.80 23.65
CA SER A 177 -0.02 -4.11 25.01
C SER A 177 -0.14 -2.91 25.95
N MET A 178 0.14 -1.70 25.48
CA MET A 178 -0.07 -0.48 26.27
C MET A 178 -1.56 -0.25 26.58
N MET A 179 -2.47 -0.66 25.70
CA MET A 179 -3.91 -0.54 25.92
C MET A 179 -4.46 -1.60 26.90
N ARG A 180 -3.78 -2.75 27.04
CA ARG A 180 -4.23 -3.88 27.86
C ARG A 180 -3.62 -3.93 29.25
N SER A 181 -2.39 -3.49 29.41
CA SER A 181 -1.67 -3.55 30.68
C SER A 181 -1.82 -2.25 31.48
N PRO A 182 -1.85 -2.31 32.83
CA PRO A 182 -1.50 -1.16 33.65
C PRO A 182 -0.11 -0.64 33.26
N ALA A 183 0.19 0.64 33.50
CA ALA A 183 1.50 1.23 33.22
C ALA A 183 2.58 0.75 34.23
N ASP A 184 2.74 -0.57 34.41
CA ASP A 184 3.62 -1.22 35.39
C ASP A 184 4.89 -1.84 34.77
N GLY A 185 5.09 -1.67 33.45
CA GLY A 185 6.29 -2.11 32.74
C GLY A 185 6.24 -3.53 32.18
N ASN A 186 5.16 -4.29 32.38
CA ASN A 186 5.00 -5.65 31.83
C ASN A 186 4.46 -5.69 30.37
N PHE A 187 4.42 -4.55 29.68
CA PHE A 187 3.88 -4.44 28.32
C PHE A 187 4.67 -5.20 27.23
N LEU A 188 5.86 -5.72 27.54
CA LEU A 188 6.62 -6.56 26.61
C LEU A 188 6.27 -8.06 26.73
N ALA A 189 5.47 -8.45 27.73
CA ALA A 189 5.09 -9.85 27.95
C ALA A 189 4.37 -10.51 26.76
N PRO A 190 3.51 -9.83 25.99
CA PRO A 190 2.86 -10.42 24.81
C PRO A 190 3.79 -10.66 23.60
N MET A 191 5.03 -10.14 23.63
CA MET A 191 6.02 -10.32 22.55
C MET A 191 6.93 -11.54 22.75
N ARG A 192 6.75 -12.30 23.85
CA ARG A 192 7.45 -13.57 24.12
C ARG A 192 6.65 -14.75 23.59
#